data_AF-A0A183CQD2-F1
#
_entry.id   AF-A0A183CQD2-F1
#
_cell.length_a   1.000
_cell.length_b   1.000
_cell.length_c   1.000
_cell.angle_alpha   90.00
_cell.angle_beta   90.00
_cell.angle_gamma   90.00
#
_symmetry.space_group_name_H-M   'P 1'
#
loop_
_entity.id
_entity.type
_entity.pdbx_description
1 polymer ?
#
loop_
_entity_poly.entity_id
_entity_poly.type
_entity_poly.pdbx_seq_one_letter_code
_entity_poly.pdbx_strand_id
1 'polypeptide(L)'
;MASSSSSSTSTSTRESHLRDQDLVRWIENKLGSTELWGGRQASSMLTRDMLVELETCFQELEPATKMKIIQAMAHLSPKILHAWKEPLLNLIELARRDPDDWVRFGT
;
A
#
# COMPACT_ATOMS: atom_id res chain seq x y z
N MET A 1 39.01 -36.65 -13.85
CA MET A 1 39.05 -35.67 -12.74
C MET A 1 37.75 -34.90 -12.76
N ALA A 2 37.03 -34.92 -11.64
CA ALA A 2 35.80 -34.19 -11.42
C ALA A 2 36.06 -32.67 -11.37
N SER A 3 35.04 -31.87 -11.71
CA SER A 3 34.52 -30.82 -10.82
C SER A 3 33.28 -30.17 -11.44
N SER A 4 32.16 -30.40 -10.77
CA SER A 4 30.91 -29.65 -10.88
C SER A 4 31.11 -28.20 -10.43
N SER A 5 30.28 -27.28 -10.92
CA SER A 5 29.89 -26.09 -10.15
C SER A 5 28.49 -25.66 -10.56
N SER A 6 27.54 -26.04 -9.71
CA SER A 6 26.18 -25.51 -9.66
C SER A 6 26.21 -24.05 -9.22
N SER A 7 25.46 -23.18 -9.89
CA SER A 7 25.07 -21.88 -9.33
C SER A 7 23.55 -21.74 -9.37
N SER A 8 22.98 -22.23 -8.27
CA SER A 8 21.86 -21.71 -7.49
C SER A 8 20.85 -20.79 -8.18
N THR A 9 19.63 -21.33 -8.26
CA THR A 9 18.35 -20.64 -8.28
C THR A 9 18.31 -19.38 -7.41
N SER A 10 18.06 -18.22 -8.02
CA SER A 10 17.70 -16.97 -7.35
C SER A 10 16.77 -16.15 -8.26
N THR A 11 15.67 -16.75 -8.69
CA THR A 11 14.66 -16.08 -9.54
C THR A 11 13.40 -15.65 -8.78
N SER A 12 13.19 -16.14 -7.55
CA SER A 12 11.94 -15.90 -6.80
C SER A 12 11.76 -14.45 -6.31
N THR A 13 12.84 -13.71 -6.09
CA THR A 13 12.78 -12.33 -5.57
C THR A 13 12.48 -11.28 -6.63
N ARG A 14 12.79 -11.55 -7.91
CA ARG A 14 12.57 -10.57 -9.00
C ARG A 14 11.11 -10.55 -9.46
N GLU A 15 10.45 -11.70 -9.51
CA GLU A 15 9.04 -11.77 -9.93
C GLU A 15 8.09 -11.13 -8.92
N SER A 16 8.36 -11.28 -7.62
CA SER A 16 7.60 -10.66 -6.54
C SER A 16 7.73 -9.13 -6.55
N HIS A 17 8.94 -8.60 -6.76
CA HIS A 17 9.16 -7.16 -6.84
C HIS A 17 8.54 -6.52 -8.09
N LEU A 18 8.53 -7.21 -9.23
CA LEU A 18 7.83 -6.74 -10.43
C LEU A 18 6.31 -6.64 -10.22
N ARG A 19 5.74 -7.64 -9.53
CA ARG A 19 4.31 -7.66 -9.18
C ARG A 19 3.93 -6.51 -8.23
N ASP A 20 4.78 -6.23 -7.24
CA ASP A 20 4.58 -5.10 -6.33
C ASP A 20 4.68 -3.76 -7.07
N GLN A 21 5.67 -3.61 -7.95
CA GLN A 21 5.81 -2.38 -8.76
C GLN A 21 4.63 -2.15 -9.72
N ASP A 22 4.10 -3.18 -10.36
CA ASP A 22 2.90 -3.06 -11.19
C ASP A 22 1.67 -2.65 -10.36
N LEU A 23 1.56 -3.19 -9.14
CA LEU A 23 0.52 -2.84 -8.18
C LEU A 23 0.68 -1.37 -7.72
N VAL A 24 1.87 -0.96 -7.29
CA VAL A 24 2.20 0.44 -6.92
C VAL A 24 1.79 1.38 -8.03
N ARG A 25 2.23 1.12 -9.26
CA ARG A 25 1.91 1.97 -10.41
C ARG A 25 0.42 1.97 -10.70
N TRP A 26 -0.28 0.86 -10.54
CA TRP A 26 -1.72 0.81 -10.70
C TRP A 26 -2.43 1.65 -9.62
N ILE A 27 -2.01 1.53 -8.36
CA ILE A 27 -2.52 2.29 -7.21
C ILE A 27 -2.28 3.77 -7.45
N GLU A 28 -1.06 4.18 -7.80
CA GLU A 28 -0.72 5.57 -8.09
C GLU A 28 -1.45 6.10 -9.32
N ASN A 29 -1.61 5.31 -10.38
CA ASN A 29 -2.43 5.75 -11.51
C ASN A 29 -3.89 5.92 -11.11
N LYS A 30 -4.42 5.06 -10.23
CA LYS A 30 -5.82 5.08 -9.82
C LYS A 30 -6.13 6.13 -8.75
N LEU A 31 -5.20 6.38 -7.82
CA LEU A 31 -5.30 7.38 -6.74
C LEU A 31 -4.68 8.74 -7.09
N GLY A 32 -3.60 8.73 -7.85
CA GLY A 32 -2.83 9.91 -8.26
C GLY A 32 -3.49 10.69 -9.39
N SER A 33 -4.01 10.02 -10.42
CA SER A 33 -4.61 10.68 -11.59
C SER A 33 -5.96 11.36 -11.32
N THR A 34 -6.55 11.12 -10.16
CA THR A 34 -7.85 11.69 -9.82
C THR A 34 -7.65 12.86 -8.86
N GLU A 35 -7.85 14.07 -9.38
CA GLU A 35 -8.01 15.30 -8.61
C GLU A 35 -9.22 15.23 -7.63
N LEU A 36 -9.96 14.11 -7.63
CA LEU A 36 -11.30 13.96 -7.06
C LEU A 36 -11.39 13.00 -5.87
N TRP A 37 -10.28 12.57 -5.28
CA TRP A 37 -10.29 11.93 -3.95
C TRP A 37 -10.55 12.97 -2.84
N GLY A 38 -11.62 13.76 -2.99
CA GLY A 38 -12.31 14.38 -1.86
C GLY A 38 -12.82 13.25 -0.97
N GLY A 39 -12.51 13.33 0.33
CA GLY A 39 -12.42 12.17 1.23
C GLY A 39 -13.59 11.17 1.27
N ARG A 40 -14.81 11.55 0.84
CA ARG A 40 -15.97 10.64 0.72
C ARG A 40 -15.95 9.73 -0.52
N GLN A 41 -15.39 10.17 -1.65
CA GLN A 41 -15.27 9.31 -2.85
C GLN A 41 -14.15 8.29 -2.68
N ALA A 42 -13.05 8.73 -2.08
CA ALA A 42 -11.90 7.93 -1.74
C ALA A 42 -12.26 6.74 -0.84
N SER A 43 -13.03 7.00 0.23
CA SER A 43 -13.48 5.95 1.16
C SER A 43 -14.36 4.88 0.50
N SER A 44 -15.06 5.21 -0.60
CA SER A 44 -15.86 4.25 -1.34
C SER A 44 -15.06 3.38 -2.32
N MET A 45 -13.85 3.83 -2.70
CA MET A 45 -12.94 3.04 -3.54
C MET A 45 -12.06 2.10 -2.70
N LEU A 46 -11.84 2.42 -1.42
CA LEU A 46 -11.17 1.53 -0.50
C LEU A 46 -11.99 0.25 -0.31
N THR A 47 -11.36 -0.89 -0.59
CA THR A 47 -11.89 -2.21 -0.31
C THR A 47 -10.93 -2.96 0.60
N ARG A 48 -11.42 -4.01 1.26
CA ARG A 48 -10.60 -4.83 2.15
C ARG A 48 -9.37 -5.40 1.43
N ASP A 49 -9.56 -5.99 0.25
CA ASP A 49 -8.46 -6.55 -0.54
C ASP A 49 -7.43 -5.48 -0.92
N MET A 50 -7.89 -4.27 -1.26
CA MET A 50 -6.97 -3.18 -1.60
C MET A 50 -6.15 -2.73 -0.38
N LEU A 51 -6.72 -2.75 0.83
CA LEU A 51 -5.96 -2.46 2.05
C LEU A 51 -4.88 -3.53 2.33
N VAL A 52 -5.19 -4.80 2.10
CA VAL A 52 -4.23 -5.90 2.28
C VAL A 52 -3.09 -5.82 1.26
N GLU A 53 -3.41 -5.54 0.00
CA GLU A 53 -2.41 -5.31 -1.05
C GLU A 53 -1.55 -4.08 -0.72
N LEU A 54 -2.18 -3.02 -0.20
CA LEU A 54 -1.46 -1.84 0.24
C LEU A 54 -0.44 -2.16 1.33
N GLU A 55 -0.68 -3.09 2.25
CA GLU A 55 0.30 -3.45 3.29
C GLU A 55 1.64 -3.94 2.72
N THR A 56 1.66 -4.56 1.53
CA THR A 56 2.89 -5.05 0.92
C THR A 56 3.67 -3.96 0.22
N CYS A 57 2.94 -3.02 -0.40
CA CYS A 57 3.52 -2.00 -1.28
C CYS A 57 3.48 -0.57 -0.70
N PHE A 58 2.95 -0.37 0.51
CA PHE A 58 2.66 0.95 1.09
C PHE A 58 3.88 1.86 1.11
N GLN A 59 5.05 1.29 1.43
CA GLN A 59 6.29 2.07 1.55
C GLN A 59 6.80 2.56 0.19
N GLU A 60 6.49 1.85 -0.89
CA GLU A 60 6.92 2.17 -2.25
C GLU A 60 6.04 3.24 -2.93
N LEU A 61 4.85 3.52 -2.36
CA LEU A 61 3.95 4.56 -2.86
C LEU A 61 4.52 5.97 -2.68
N GLU A 62 4.09 6.91 -3.51
CA GLU A 62 4.35 8.32 -3.27
C GLU A 62 3.63 8.84 -2.00
N PRO A 63 4.26 9.76 -1.24
CA PRO A 63 3.70 10.30 0.00
C PRO A 63 2.33 10.97 -0.18
N ALA A 64 2.10 11.62 -1.33
CA ALA A 64 0.80 12.18 -1.68
C ALA A 64 -0.30 11.10 -1.78
N THR A 65 0.02 9.92 -2.32
CA THR A 65 -0.90 8.79 -2.42
C THR A 65 -1.15 8.16 -1.05
N LYS A 66 -0.12 8.01 -0.20
CA LYS A 66 -0.24 7.54 1.19
C LYS A 66 -1.19 8.41 2.01
N MET A 67 -1.03 9.74 1.93
CA MET A 67 -1.89 10.70 2.63
C MET A 67 -3.35 10.59 2.19
N LYS A 68 -3.61 10.42 0.89
CA LYS A 68 -4.97 10.20 0.37
C LYS A 68 -5.60 8.92 0.95
N ILE A 69 -4.84 7.85 1.09
CA ILE A 69 -5.30 6.59 1.68
C ILE A 69 -5.67 6.80 3.15
N ILE A 70 -4.79 7.44 3.93
CA ILE A 70 -5.02 7.72 5.36
C ILE A 70 -6.27 8.58 5.54
N GLN A 71 -6.41 9.65 4.75
CA GLN A 71 -7.60 10.50 4.77
C GLN A 71 -8.86 9.71 4.40
N ALA A 72 -8.79 8.85 3.38
CA ALA A 72 -9.90 8.01 2.97
C ALA A 72 -10.34 7.02 4.06
N MET A 73 -9.37 6.44 4.80
CA MET A 73 -9.64 5.58 5.94
C MET A 73 -10.40 6.31 7.05
N ALA A 74 -10.07 7.58 7.31
CA ALA A 74 -10.77 8.40 8.31
C ALA A 74 -12.24 8.68 7.96
N HIS A 75 -12.62 8.58 6.68
CA HIS A 75 -14.00 8.74 6.22
C HIS A 75 -14.83 7.44 6.22
N LEU A 76 -14.23 6.29 6.56
CA LEU A 76 -14.94 5.01 6.60
C LEU A 76 -15.96 4.98 7.75
N SER A 77 -17.09 4.31 7.51
CA SER A 77 -18.10 4.10 8.55
C SER A 77 -17.56 3.19 9.67
N PRO A 78 -18.00 3.36 10.93
CA PRO A 78 -17.51 2.57 12.06
C PRO A 78 -17.69 1.05 11.89
N LYS A 79 -18.74 0.62 11.17
CA LYS A 79 -18.95 -0.79 10.80
C LYS A 79 -17.80 -1.35 9.95
N ILE A 80 -17.33 -0.54 9.00
CA ILE A 80 -16.23 -0.90 8.10
C ILE A 80 -14.90 -0.88 8.84
N LEU A 81 -14.66 0.16 9.65
CA LEU A 81 -13.48 0.25 10.50
C LEU A 81 -13.33 -0.97 11.42
N HIS A 82 -14.44 -1.47 11.98
CA HIS A 82 -14.42 -2.67 12.79
C HIS A 82 -14.13 -3.93 11.96
N ALA A 83 -14.74 -4.06 10.78
CA ALA A 83 -14.55 -5.22 9.91
C ALA A 83 -13.15 -5.30 9.29
N TRP A 84 -12.52 -4.16 9.02
CA TRP A 84 -11.19 -4.05 8.39
C TRP A 84 -10.13 -3.63 9.41
N LYS A 85 -10.37 -3.87 10.70
CA LYS A 85 -9.52 -3.39 11.79
C LYS A 85 -8.06 -3.81 11.63
N GLU A 86 -7.80 -5.08 11.32
CA GLU A 86 -6.43 -5.60 11.16
C GLU A 86 -5.65 -4.87 10.04
N PRO A 87 -6.10 -4.88 8.77
CA PRO A 87 -5.34 -4.23 7.70
C PRO A 87 -5.23 -2.71 7.89
N LEU A 88 -6.25 -2.07 8.48
CA LEU A 88 -6.19 -0.65 8.81
C LEU A 88 -5.14 -0.34 9.87
N LEU A 89 -5.03 -1.14 10.94
CA LEU A 89 -4.03 -0.95 11.98
C LEU A 89 -2.61 -1.21 11.45
N ASN A 90 -2.44 -2.21 10.58
CA ASN A 90 -1.15 -2.48 9.95
C ASN A 90 -0.71 -1.30 9.07
N LEU A 91 -1.62 -0.75 8.26
CA LEU A 91 -1.34 0.45 7.46
C LEU A 91 -0.99 1.68 8.32
N ILE A 92 -1.70 1.90 9.42
CA ILE A 92 -1.37 3.00 10.35
C ILE A 92 0.03 2.79 10.94
N GLU A 93 0.39 1.58 11.34
CA GLU A 93 1.72 1.31 11.89
C GLU A 93 2.83 1.47 10.83
N LEU A 94 2.58 1.11 9.58
CA LEU A 94 3.49 1.38 8.46
C LEU A 94 3.65 2.88 8.24
N ALA A 95 2.55 3.63 8.22
CA ALA A 95 2.54 5.08 8.05
C ALA A 95 3.24 5.82 9.20
N ARG A 96 3.11 5.33 10.43
CA ARG A 96 3.83 5.88 11.60
C ARG A 96 5.35 5.72 11.52
N ARG A 97 5.83 4.76 10.72
CA ARG A 97 7.24 4.50 10.44
C ARG A 97 7.70 5.10 9.11
N ASP A 98 6.83 5.79 8.40
CA ASP A 98 7.15 6.37 7.10
C ASP A 98 8.22 7.46 7.26
N PRO A 99 9.19 7.55 6.33
CA PRO A 99 10.20 8.61 6.36
C PRO A 99 9.61 10.00 6.10
N ASP A 100 8.41 10.09 5.54
CA ASP A 100 7.73 11.36 5.29
C ASP A 100 6.98 11.85 6.53
N ASP A 101 7.37 13.03 7.04
CA ASP A 101 6.79 13.61 8.24
C ASP A 101 5.27 13.85 8.09
N TRP A 102 4.77 14.18 6.90
CA TRP A 102 3.34 14.44 6.73
C TRP A 102 2.52 13.16 6.88
N VAL A 103 3.04 12.06 6.37
CA VAL A 103 2.44 10.73 6.52
C VAL A 103 2.50 10.30 7.99
N ARG A 104 3.64 10.52 8.65
CA ARG A 104 3.87 10.14 10.05
C ARG A 104 3.01 10.90 11.06
N PHE A 105 2.83 12.22 10.88
CA PHE A 105 2.02 13.06 11.79
C PHE A 105 0.55 13.13 11.38
N GLY A 106 0.20 12.73 10.15
CA GLY A 106 -1.16 12.74 9.62
C GLY A 106 -2.01 11.53 10.01
N THR A 107 -1.42 10.50 10.61
CA THR A 107 -2.07 9.26 11.09
C THR A 107 -2.38 9.32 12.57
#